data_AF-A0A5E4HRQ5-F1
#
_entry.id   AF-A0A5E4HRQ5-F1
#
_cell.length_a   1.000
_cell.length_b   1.000
_cell.length_c   1.000
_cell.angle_alpha   90.00
_cell.angle_beta   90.00
_cell.angle_gamma   90.00
#
_symmetry.space_group_name_H-M   'P 1'
#
loop_
_entity.id
_entity.type
_entity.pdbx_description
1 polymer ?
#
loop_
_entity_poly.entity_id
_entity_poly.type
_entity_poly.pdbx_seq_one_letter_code
_entity_poly.pdbx_strand_id
1 'polypeptide(L)'
;MASYKLMVKDVIKKADILLEVIDARFPDETRNSEVERDIARANKPFIIVINKCDLVSREKLEKTKSRLSKIAPTVFVSNKEKFGTTMLRHKILEIAGIKGRDILVGSIGYPNTGKSSVINGVSGRHSARTSPISGYTRGVQLVDAGSRIMFLDTPGVIPFGENDEYIQGLLGVKDATHLQDKIGVAMRIIEKLCAENKTVLESLYHVTIEGQDSYDAILLIGKECNFLKKKGEIDEERAAMRIINDWQKGLLV
;
A
#
# COMPACT_ATOMS: atom_id res chain seq x y z
N MET A 1 16.17 -9.17 -7.64
CA MET A 1 15.26 -10.02 -6.84
C MET A 1 15.89 -10.64 -5.57
N ALA A 2 17.15 -11.11 -5.56
CA ALA A 2 17.74 -11.73 -4.36
C ALA A 2 17.92 -10.75 -3.16
N SER A 3 18.19 -9.47 -3.43
CA SER A 3 18.52 -8.49 -2.39
C SER A 3 17.38 -8.19 -1.42
N TYR A 4 16.12 -8.25 -1.85
CA TYR A 4 15.00 -7.88 -0.99
C TYR A 4 14.52 -9.01 -0.10
N LYS A 5 14.52 -10.25 -0.62
CA LYS A 5 14.19 -11.41 0.20
C LYS A 5 15.15 -11.50 1.39
N LEU A 6 16.42 -11.13 1.17
CA LEU A 6 17.41 -11.00 2.24
C LEU A 6 17.04 -9.88 3.22
N MET A 7 16.65 -8.69 2.74
CA MET A 7 16.19 -7.60 3.62
C MET A 7 14.96 -7.97 4.44
N VAL A 8 13.93 -8.56 3.81
CA VAL A 8 12.72 -9.02 4.51
C VAL A 8 13.08 -10.05 5.56
N LYS A 9 13.89 -11.06 5.22
CA LYS A 9 14.33 -12.09 6.18
C LYS A 9 15.14 -11.52 7.32
N ASP A 10 16.00 -10.54 7.05
CA ASP A 10 16.78 -9.84 8.08
C ASP A 10 15.86 -9.07 9.04
N VAL A 11 14.87 -8.33 8.52
CA VAL A 11 13.85 -7.64 9.33
C VAL A 11 13.04 -8.63 10.16
N ILE A 12 12.55 -9.73 9.57
CA ILE A 12 11.81 -10.78 10.29
C ILE A 12 12.64 -11.37 11.43
N LYS A 13 13.93 -11.65 11.18
CA LYS A 13 14.83 -12.25 12.16
C LYS A 13 15.06 -11.31 13.35
N LYS A 14 15.23 -10.01 13.08
CA LYS A 14 15.62 -8.99 14.07
C LYS A 14 14.45 -8.44 14.88
N ALA A 15 13.28 -8.31 14.27
CA ALA A 15 12.12 -7.74 14.93
C ALA A 15 11.55 -8.67 16.01
N ASP A 16 11.02 -8.10 17.07
CA ASP A 16 10.18 -8.79 18.06
C ASP A 16 8.74 -8.97 17.54
N ILE A 17 8.25 -7.99 16.80
CA ILE A 17 6.91 -7.97 16.17
C ILE A 17 6.98 -7.26 14.82
N LEU A 18 6.14 -7.69 13.87
CA LEU A 18 6.08 -7.11 12.54
C LEU A 18 4.77 -6.37 12.26
N LEU A 19 4.86 -5.33 11.44
CA LEU A 19 3.72 -4.64 10.85
C LEU A 19 3.72 -4.85 9.34
N GLU A 20 2.68 -5.48 8.81
CA GLU A 20 2.43 -5.50 7.37
C GLU A 20 1.52 -4.34 6.99
N VAL A 21 2.10 -3.31 6.35
CA VAL A 21 1.38 -2.10 5.97
C VAL A 21 0.85 -2.24 4.54
N ILE A 22 -0.47 -2.27 4.43
CA ILE A 22 -1.21 -2.42 3.18
C ILE A 22 -2.05 -1.18 2.89
N ASP A 23 -2.39 -0.94 1.62
CA ASP A 23 -3.23 0.18 1.20
C ASP A 23 -4.71 -0.22 1.25
N ALA A 24 -5.55 0.54 1.96
CA ALA A 24 -6.97 0.23 2.15
C ALA A 24 -7.75 0.10 0.83
N ARG A 25 -7.31 0.79 -0.23
CA ARG A 25 -7.93 0.73 -1.56
C ARG A 25 -7.75 -0.65 -2.19
N PHE A 26 -6.65 -1.32 -1.86
CA PHE A 26 -6.15 -2.56 -2.46
C PHE A 26 -5.63 -3.54 -1.41
N PRO A 27 -6.48 -3.97 -0.48
CA PRO A 27 -6.03 -4.75 0.67
C PRO A 27 -5.56 -6.16 0.29
N ASP A 28 -5.90 -6.66 -0.91
CA ASP A 28 -5.48 -7.98 -1.36
C ASP A 28 -4.24 -7.92 -2.24
N GLU A 29 -4.20 -6.94 -3.13
CA GLU A 29 -3.12 -6.72 -4.08
C GLU A 29 -1.85 -6.21 -3.39
N THR A 30 -2.00 -5.52 -2.26
CA THR A 30 -0.87 -4.96 -1.50
C THR A 30 -0.40 -5.84 -0.34
N ARG A 31 -0.91 -7.07 -0.26
CA ARG A 31 -0.39 -8.12 0.63
C ARG A 31 0.68 -8.95 -0.03
N ASN A 32 1.50 -9.63 0.77
CA ASN A 32 2.46 -10.58 0.25
C ASN A 32 2.41 -11.91 1.01
N SER A 33 1.72 -12.89 0.42
CA SER A 33 1.57 -14.21 1.03
C SER A 33 2.88 -14.97 1.24
N GLU A 34 3.93 -14.70 0.44
CA GLU A 34 5.26 -15.29 0.66
C GLU A 34 5.88 -14.75 1.95
N VAL A 35 5.79 -13.43 2.15
CA VAL A 35 6.28 -12.78 3.37
C VAL A 35 5.48 -13.22 4.58
N GLU A 36 4.15 -13.26 4.51
CA GLU A 36 3.29 -13.78 5.58
C GLU A 36 3.67 -15.23 5.98
N ARG A 37 3.94 -16.10 5.00
CA ARG A 37 4.42 -17.46 5.26
C ARG A 37 5.79 -17.47 5.95
N ASP A 38 6.70 -16.60 5.55
CA ASP A 38 8.03 -16.50 6.17
C ASP A 38 7.95 -15.97 7.62
N ILE A 39 7.04 -15.05 7.90
CA ILE A 39 6.73 -14.58 9.27
C ILE A 39 6.20 -15.72 10.12
N ALA A 40 5.21 -16.47 9.61
CA ALA A 40 4.63 -17.60 10.29
C ALA A 40 5.68 -18.69 10.59
N ARG A 41 6.55 -19.00 9.62
CA ARG A 41 7.67 -19.95 9.78
C ARG A 41 8.67 -19.50 10.84
N ALA A 42 8.90 -18.20 10.97
CA ALA A 42 9.76 -17.62 12.00
C ALA A 42 9.08 -17.53 13.38
N ASN A 43 7.80 -17.93 13.49
CA ASN A 43 6.97 -17.82 14.69
C ASN A 43 6.98 -16.40 15.28
N LYS A 44 6.98 -15.39 14.41
CA LYS A 44 6.96 -13.98 14.79
C LYS A 44 5.52 -13.46 14.81
N PRO A 45 5.09 -12.76 15.87
CA PRO A 45 3.80 -12.09 15.85
C PRO A 45 3.82 -10.96 14.81
N PHE A 46 2.68 -10.73 14.16
CA PHE A 46 2.52 -9.60 13.27
C PHE A 46 1.11 -9.01 13.29
N ILE A 47 1.02 -7.74 12.90
CA ILE A 47 -0.22 -6.98 12.79
C ILE A 47 -0.35 -6.52 11.33
N ILE A 48 -1.54 -6.67 10.76
CA ILE A 48 -1.87 -6.07 9.46
C ILE A 48 -2.36 -4.65 9.71
N VAL A 49 -1.68 -3.66 9.12
CA VAL A 49 -2.04 -2.25 9.19
C VAL A 49 -2.67 -1.83 7.87
N ILE A 50 -3.99 -1.62 7.87
CA ILE A 50 -4.73 -1.10 6.73
C ILE A 50 -4.62 0.43 6.75
N ASN A 51 -3.69 0.96 5.97
CA ASN A 51 -3.41 2.39 5.91
C ASN A 51 -4.24 3.09 4.82
N LYS A 52 -4.40 4.41 4.92
CA LYS A 52 -5.26 5.24 4.04
C LYS A 52 -6.73 4.83 4.09
N CYS A 53 -7.19 4.41 5.27
CA CYS A 53 -8.58 3.98 5.45
C CYS A 53 -9.60 5.10 5.19
N ASP A 54 -9.18 6.36 5.21
CA ASP A 54 -10.00 7.53 4.82
C ASP A 54 -10.42 7.55 3.35
N LEU A 55 -9.75 6.77 2.49
CA LEU A 55 -10.04 6.69 1.05
C LEU A 55 -11.06 5.61 0.69
N VAL A 56 -11.67 4.95 1.68
CA VAL A 56 -12.54 3.79 1.44
C VAL A 56 -13.76 3.84 2.35
N SER A 57 -14.91 3.42 1.82
CA SER A 57 -16.15 3.37 2.59
C SER A 57 -16.03 2.45 3.82
N ARG A 58 -16.74 2.81 4.89
CA ARG A 58 -16.75 2.05 6.14
C ARG A 58 -17.18 0.59 5.94
N GLU A 59 -18.18 0.35 5.09
CA GLU A 59 -18.66 -1.00 4.78
C GLU A 59 -17.55 -1.89 4.21
N LYS A 60 -16.79 -1.37 3.22
CA LYS A 60 -15.69 -2.11 2.61
C LYS A 60 -14.53 -2.33 3.59
N LEU A 61 -14.24 -1.36 4.46
CA LEU A 61 -13.26 -1.53 5.53
C LEU A 61 -13.65 -2.66 6.49
N GLU A 62 -14.90 -2.69 6.96
CA GLU A 62 -15.36 -3.74 7.88
C GLU A 62 -15.33 -5.13 7.23
N LYS A 63 -15.76 -5.25 5.96
CA LYS A 63 -15.64 -6.50 5.19
C LYS A 63 -14.19 -6.95 5.07
N THR A 64 -13.28 -6.02 4.78
CA THR A 64 -11.84 -6.28 4.66
C THR A 64 -11.27 -6.75 6.00
N LYS A 65 -11.56 -6.03 7.09
CA LYS A 65 -11.09 -6.39 8.44
C LYS A 65 -11.62 -7.74 8.89
N SER A 66 -12.90 -8.06 8.64
CA SER A 66 -13.47 -9.37 8.97
C SER A 66 -12.70 -10.52 8.33
N ARG A 67 -12.26 -10.35 7.08
CA ARG A 67 -11.45 -11.33 6.36
C ARG A 67 -10.00 -11.39 6.86
N LEU A 68 -9.35 -10.24 7.01
CA LEU A 68 -7.93 -10.18 7.39
C LEU A 68 -7.67 -10.49 8.87
N SER A 69 -8.64 -10.24 9.74
CA SER A 69 -8.54 -10.59 11.17
C SER A 69 -8.48 -12.09 11.42
N LYS A 70 -8.84 -12.92 10.43
CA LYS A 70 -8.65 -14.39 10.47
C LYS A 70 -7.18 -14.80 10.30
N ILE A 71 -6.36 -13.93 9.74
CA ILE A 71 -4.93 -14.16 9.48
C ILE A 71 -4.11 -13.56 10.60
N ALA A 72 -4.34 -12.28 10.92
CA ALA A 72 -3.62 -11.56 11.97
C ALA A 72 -4.45 -10.39 12.51
N PRO A 73 -4.19 -9.93 13.75
CA PRO A 73 -4.79 -8.72 14.29
C PRO A 73 -4.66 -7.56 13.30
N THR A 74 -5.77 -6.88 13.02
CA THR A 74 -5.86 -5.86 11.98
C THR A 74 -6.20 -4.50 12.58
N VAL A 75 -5.46 -3.46 12.20
CA VAL A 75 -5.67 -2.07 12.66
C VAL A 75 -5.78 -1.14 11.46
N PHE A 76 -6.80 -0.26 11.48
CA PHE A 76 -6.94 0.81 10.49
C PHE A 76 -6.12 2.03 10.90
N VAL A 77 -5.44 2.65 9.94
CA VAL A 77 -4.70 3.90 10.14
C VAL A 77 -5.04 4.89 9.03
N SER A 78 -5.24 6.15 9.40
CA SER A 78 -5.25 7.27 8.47
C SER A 78 -4.36 8.38 9.02
N ASN A 79 -3.31 8.71 8.29
CA ASN A 79 -2.48 9.85 8.65
C ASN A 79 -3.18 11.19 8.37
N LYS A 80 -4.03 11.24 7.33
CA LYS A 80 -4.82 12.43 6.97
C LYS A 80 -5.78 12.80 8.09
N GLU A 81 -6.52 11.82 8.59
CA GLU A 81 -7.50 11.99 9.67
C GLU A 81 -6.92 11.80 11.08
N LYS A 82 -5.58 11.60 11.19
CA LYS A 82 -4.87 11.30 12.45
C LYS A 82 -5.53 10.18 13.27
N PHE A 83 -5.96 9.13 12.58
CA PHE A 83 -6.74 8.03 13.14
C PHE A 83 -5.91 6.75 13.28
N GLY A 84 -6.13 6.01 14.38
CA GLY A 84 -5.66 4.63 14.54
C GLY A 84 -4.22 4.43 15.05
N THR A 85 -3.36 5.45 15.05
CA THR A 85 -1.96 5.32 15.49
C THR A 85 -1.82 4.98 16.98
N THR A 86 -2.66 5.57 17.84
CA THR A 86 -2.73 5.22 19.27
C THR A 86 -3.19 3.77 19.46
N MET A 87 -4.21 3.33 18.72
CA MET A 87 -4.68 1.93 18.76
C MET A 87 -3.58 0.97 18.32
N LEU A 88 -2.87 1.30 17.25
CA LEU A 88 -1.74 0.52 16.76
C LEU A 88 -0.64 0.41 17.82
N ARG A 89 -0.30 1.53 18.49
CA ARG A 89 0.66 1.54 19.59
C ARG A 89 0.27 0.58 20.71
N HIS A 90 -0.98 0.65 21.19
CA HIS A 90 -1.47 -0.25 22.23
C HIS A 90 -1.43 -1.71 21.78
N LYS A 91 -1.82 -1.98 20.53
CA LYS A 91 -1.82 -3.33 19.97
C LYS A 91 -0.41 -3.91 19.85
N ILE A 92 0.60 -3.09 19.50
CA ILE A 92 2.01 -3.49 19.50
C ILE A 92 2.46 -3.90 20.91
N LEU A 93 2.20 -3.07 21.91
CA LEU A 93 2.59 -3.35 23.30
C LEU A 93 1.90 -4.60 23.86
N GLU A 94 0.61 -4.75 23.57
CA GLU A 94 -0.22 -5.91 23.96
C GLU A 94 0.31 -7.21 23.37
N ILE A 95 0.53 -7.26 22.06
CA ILE A 95 0.93 -8.49 21.35
C ILE A 95 2.39 -8.84 21.64
N ALA A 96 3.28 -7.85 21.69
CA ALA A 96 4.69 -8.11 21.98
C ALA A 96 4.87 -8.67 23.39
N GLY A 97 4.13 -8.13 24.38
CA GLY A 97 4.17 -8.62 25.77
C GLY A 97 5.54 -8.50 26.47
N ILE A 98 6.52 -7.84 25.84
CA ILE A 98 7.89 -7.73 26.32
C ILE A 98 7.99 -6.62 27.38
N LYS A 99 8.59 -6.95 28.52
CA LYS A 99 8.90 -6.02 29.62
C LYS A 99 10.40 -5.96 29.86
N GLY A 100 10.90 -4.80 30.29
CA GLY A 100 12.28 -4.64 30.74
C GLY A 100 13.32 -4.31 29.65
N ARG A 101 12.93 -4.30 28.36
CA ARG A 101 13.76 -3.81 27.25
C ARG A 101 12.90 -3.18 26.15
N ASP A 102 13.56 -2.58 25.17
CA ASP A 102 12.91 -2.07 23.97
C ASP A 102 12.37 -3.21 23.09
N ILE A 103 11.23 -2.92 22.45
CA ILE A 103 10.50 -3.75 21.50
C ILE A 103 10.91 -3.30 20.11
N LEU A 104 11.57 -4.18 19.38
CA LEU A 104 11.95 -3.94 17.99
C LEU A 104 10.76 -4.26 17.07
N VAL A 105 10.26 -3.25 16.37
CA VAL A 105 9.13 -3.38 15.44
C VAL A 105 9.63 -3.30 14.01
N GLY A 106 9.49 -4.38 13.24
CA GLY A 106 9.78 -4.35 11.81
C GLY A 106 8.56 -3.90 11.00
N SER A 107 8.74 -2.96 10.07
CA SER A 107 7.68 -2.58 9.14
C SER A 107 7.96 -3.15 7.75
N ILE A 108 7.01 -3.88 7.19
CA ILE A 108 7.08 -4.46 5.84
C ILE A 108 5.86 -4.03 5.02
N GLY A 109 5.98 -4.10 3.70
CA GLY A 109 4.94 -3.67 2.77
C GLY A 109 5.53 -3.05 1.50
N TYR A 110 4.74 -3.03 0.43
CA TYR A 110 5.15 -2.44 -0.86
C TYR A 110 5.49 -0.93 -0.72
N PRO A 111 6.38 -0.38 -1.57
CA PRO A 111 6.53 1.07 -1.69
C PRO A 111 5.18 1.79 -1.82
N ASN A 112 5.08 3.00 -1.28
CA ASN A 112 3.87 3.83 -1.29
C ASN A 112 2.60 3.30 -0.58
N THR A 113 2.65 2.15 0.10
CA THR A 113 1.54 1.74 1.02
C THR A 113 1.46 2.63 2.27
N GLY A 114 2.50 3.43 2.52
CA GLY A 114 2.56 4.43 3.59
C GLY A 114 3.21 3.96 4.90
N LYS A 115 4.12 2.97 4.83
CA LYS A 115 4.95 2.52 5.96
C LYS A 115 5.56 3.67 6.78
N SER A 116 6.30 4.57 6.13
CA SER A 116 6.94 5.69 6.81
C SER A 116 5.92 6.64 7.44
N SER A 117 4.75 6.83 6.82
CA SER A 117 3.66 7.61 7.39
C SER A 117 3.09 6.96 8.66
N VAL A 118 2.93 5.63 8.67
CA VAL A 118 2.51 4.86 9.85
C VAL A 118 3.55 4.97 10.96
N ILE A 119 4.84 4.74 10.64
CA ILE A 119 5.95 4.86 11.60
C ILE A 119 5.98 6.25 12.22
N ASN A 120 5.93 7.30 11.40
CA ASN A 120 5.92 8.69 11.86
C ASN A 120 4.67 9.00 12.70
N GLY A 121 3.51 8.48 12.30
CA GLY A 121 2.25 8.64 13.03
C GLY A 121 2.29 8.00 14.42
N VAL A 122 2.95 6.86 14.58
CA VAL A 122 3.15 6.19 15.89
C VAL A 122 4.27 6.85 16.71
N SER A 123 5.32 7.33 16.04
CA SER A 123 6.49 7.94 16.70
C SER A 123 6.23 9.38 17.16
N GLY A 124 5.25 10.05 16.55
CA GLY A 124 4.94 11.45 16.86
C GLY A 124 6.07 12.40 16.48
N ARG A 125 6.07 13.61 17.05
CA ARG A 125 7.09 14.65 16.81
C ARG A 125 8.44 14.37 17.50
N HIS A 126 8.55 13.30 18.28
CA HIS A 126 9.72 12.96 19.08
C HIS A 126 10.69 12.01 18.37
N SER A 127 10.71 11.99 17.02
CA SER A 127 11.67 11.17 16.28
C SER A 127 13.10 11.73 16.46
N ALA A 128 13.79 11.33 17.52
CA ALA A 128 15.24 11.33 17.50
C ALA A 128 15.64 10.24 16.50
N ARG A 129 16.23 10.62 15.36
CA ARG A 129 16.96 9.66 14.53
C ARG A 129 18.11 9.16 15.39
N THR A 130 18.01 7.96 15.93
CA THR A 130 19.07 7.42 16.79
C THR A 130 19.94 6.44 16.02
N SER A 131 21.13 6.31 16.58
CA SER A 131 22.40 5.95 15.98
C SER A 131 22.42 4.67 15.13
N PRO A 132 23.37 4.56 14.18
CA PRO A 132 23.70 3.28 13.54
C PRO A 132 24.01 2.24 14.63
N ILE A 133 23.36 1.09 14.56
CA ILE A 133 23.59 -0.02 15.49
C ILE A 133 24.90 -0.72 15.09
N SER A 134 25.78 -1.04 16.05
CA SER A 134 26.95 -1.88 15.76
C SER A 134 26.51 -3.30 15.36
N GLY A 135 27.09 -3.84 14.29
CA GLY A 135 26.70 -5.13 13.70
C GLY A 135 25.65 -5.04 12.57
N TYR A 136 25.22 -3.84 12.19
CA TYR A 136 24.26 -3.62 11.10
C TYR A 136 24.96 -3.01 9.88
N THR A 137 24.83 -3.68 8.74
CA THR A 137 25.31 -3.19 7.44
C THR A 137 24.46 -1.97 6.99
N ARG A 138 25.06 -1.06 6.21
CA ARG A 138 24.44 0.19 5.71
C ARG A 138 22.97 0.01 5.27
N GLY A 139 22.03 0.77 5.84
CA GLY A 139 20.67 0.94 5.29
C GLY A 139 19.49 0.79 6.26
N VAL A 140 19.65 0.09 7.40
CA VAL A 140 18.59 -0.01 8.43
C VAL A 140 18.76 1.13 9.43
N GLN A 141 17.71 1.93 9.63
CA GLN A 141 17.68 3.01 10.64
C GLN A 141 16.74 2.63 11.78
N LEU A 142 17.06 3.07 13.00
CA LEU A 142 16.13 2.96 14.13
C LEU A 142 15.37 4.26 14.31
N VAL A 143 14.05 4.14 14.49
CA VAL A 143 13.18 5.25 14.85
C VAL A 143 12.57 4.97 16.22
N ASP A 144 12.92 5.80 17.19
CA ASP A 144 12.32 5.75 18.52
C ASP A 144 10.90 6.31 18.48
N ALA A 145 9.93 5.50 18.90
CA ALA A 145 8.54 5.88 19.02
C ALA A 145 8.11 6.11 20.47
N GLY A 146 9.03 6.07 21.43
CA GLY A 146 8.77 6.14 22.87
C GLY A 146 8.08 4.89 23.42
N SER A 147 7.81 4.88 24.73
CA SER A 147 7.23 3.72 25.44
C SER A 147 7.93 2.39 25.12
N ARG A 148 9.25 2.44 24.92
CA ARG A 148 10.10 1.28 24.57
C ARG A 148 9.81 0.68 23.19
N ILE A 149 9.19 1.42 22.26
CA ILE A 149 8.96 0.97 20.89
C ILE A 149 10.05 1.55 19.99
N MET A 150 10.78 0.68 19.30
CA MET A 150 11.83 1.05 18.35
C MET A 150 11.52 0.44 16.98
N PHE A 151 11.30 1.26 15.96
CA PHE A 151 11.05 0.78 14.60
C PHE A 151 12.34 0.52 13.83
N LEU A 152 12.40 -0.62 13.14
CA LEU A 152 13.37 -0.90 12.09
C LEU A 152 12.88 -0.24 10.80
N ASP A 153 13.30 1.00 10.55
CA ASP A 153 12.95 1.72 9.33
C ASP A 153 13.75 1.16 8.15
N THR A 154 13.01 0.59 7.20
CA THR A 154 13.53 -0.03 5.99
C THR A 154 12.67 0.43 4.81
N PRO A 155 13.22 1.24 3.89
CA PRO A 155 12.46 1.72 2.74
C PRO A 155 11.98 0.54 1.89
N GLY A 156 10.67 0.50 1.60
CA GLY A 156 10.12 -0.38 0.55
C GLY A 156 10.52 -1.86 0.63
N VAL A 157 10.54 -2.47 1.83
CA VAL A 157 11.11 -3.82 2.08
C VAL A 157 10.59 -4.90 1.13
N ILE A 158 9.34 -4.77 0.68
CA ILE A 158 8.76 -5.63 -0.35
C ILE A 158 8.81 -4.84 -1.68
N PRO A 159 9.89 -4.93 -2.48
CA PRO A 159 9.89 -4.37 -3.80
C PRO A 159 9.00 -5.19 -4.72
N PHE A 160 8.67 -4.57 -5.83
CA PHE A 160 7.96 -5.19 -6.94
C PHE A 160 8.87 -6.17 -7.67
N GLY A 161 8.29 -7.27 -8.13
CA GLY A 161 8.87 -8.03 -9.24
C GLY A 161 8.85 -7.21 -10.52
N GLU A 162 9.69 -7.58 -11.49
CA GLU A 162 9.71 -6.95 -12.82
C GLU A 162 8.33 -7.03 -13.52
N ASN A 163 7.55 -8.06 -13.20
CA ASN A 163 6.22 -8.30 -13.74
C ASN A 163 5.07 -7.68 -12.93
N ASP A 164 5.35 -6.98 -11.83
CA ASP A 164 4.32 -6.37 -10.98
C ASP A 164 3.96 -4.93 -11.43
N GLU A 165 4.09 -4.62 -12.72
CA GLU A 165 3.79 -3.29 -13.28
C GLU A 165 2.38 -2.82 -12.92
N TYR A 166 1.41 -3.74 -12.85
CA TYR A 166 0.08 -3.45 -12.37
C TYR A 166 0.09 -2.83 -10.97
N ILE A 167 0.72 -3.50 -10.00
CA ILE A 167 0.76 -3.04 -8.61
C ILE A 167 1.61 -1.75 -8.51
N GLN A 168 2.68 -1.64 -9.30
CA GLN A 168 3.48 -0.42 -9.39
C GLN A 168 2.66 0.79 -9.87
N GLY A 169 1.79 0.58 -10.86
CA GLY A 169 0.86 1.58 -11.36
C GLY A 169 -0.21 1.94 -10.34
N LEU A 170 -0.81 0.95 -9.68
CA LEU A 170 -1.83 1.17 -8.63
C LEU A 170 -1.31 1.99 -7.45
N LEU A 171 -0.07 1.70 -7.03
CA LEU A 171 0.58 2.34 -5.88
C LEU A 171 1.30 3.64 -6.24
N GLY A 172 1.32 4.04 -7.51
CA GLY A 172 2.01 5.25 -7.96
C GLY A 172 3.52 5.19 -7.74
N VAL A 173 4.09 3.99 -7.82
CA VAL A 173 5.54 3.79 -7.68
C VAL A 173 6.24 4.07 -9.01
N LYS A 174 5.57 3.71 -10.11
CA LYS A 174 6.00 4.01 -11.46
C LYS A 174 5.02 5.00 -12.07
N ASP A 175 5.57 6.07 -12.64
CA ASP A 175 4.80 7.03 -13.41
C ASP A 175 4.14 6.34 -14.60
N ALA A 176 2.92 6.78 -14.96
CA ALA A 176 2.15 6.17 -16.02
C ALA A 176 2.88 6.12 -17.36
N THR A 177 3.75 7.11 -17.65
CA THR A 177 4.56 7.15 -18.88
C THR A 177 5.59 6.03 -18.97
N HIS A 178 6.09 5.56 -17.82
CA HIS A 178 7.14 4.55 -17.78
C HIS A 178 6.60 3.11 -17.74
N LEU A 179 5.31 2.91 -17.44
CA LEU A 179 4.67 1.59 -17.48
C LEU A 179 4.70 1.03 -18.92
N GLN A 180 5.06 -0.24 -19.07
CA GLN A 180 5.01 -0.93 -20.36
C GLN A 180 3.56 -1.22 -20.73
N ASP A 181 2.80 -1.86 -19.84
CA ASP A 181 1.39 -2.20 -20.08
C ASP A 181 0.42 -1.18 -19.46
N LYS A 182 0.40 0.04 -20.01
CA LYS A 182 -0.46 1.13 -19.53
C LYS A 182 -1.95 0.78 -19.65
N ILE A 183 -2.31 0.16 -20.77
CA ILE A 183 -3.70 -0.19 -21.07
C ILE A 183 -4.20 -1.25 -20.08
N GLY A 184 -3.43 -2.33 -19.85
CA GLY A 184 -3.80 -3.36 -18.89
C GLY A 184 -3.91 -2.84 -17.45
N VAL A 185 -3.04 -1.90 -17.04
CA VAL A 185 -3.18 -1.24 -15.73
C VAL A 185 -4.48 -0.43 -15.67
N ALA A 186 -4.78 0.38 -16.69
CA ALA A 186 -6.00 1.20 -16.73
C ALA A 186 -7.26 0.34 -16.76
N MET A 187 -7.28 -0.75 -17.54
CA MET A 187 -8.40 -1.70 -17.61
C MET A 187 -8.73 -2.25 -16.23
N ARG A 188 -7.74 -2.73 -15.48
CA ARG A 188 -7.95 -3.26 -14.12
C ARG A 188 -8.40 -2.20 -13.12
N ILE A 189 -7.99 -0.94 -13.28
CA ILE A 189 -8.52 0.19 -12.48
C ILE A 189 -10.00 0.39 -12.80
N ILE A 190 -10.38 0.39 -14.08
CA ILE A 190 -11.78 0.53 -14.51
C ILE A 190 -12.61 -0.65 -14.01
N GLU A 191 -12.17 -1.90 -14.17
CA GLU A 191 -12.89 -3.09 -13.70
C GLU A 191 -13.22 -2.99 -12.21
N LYS A 192 -12.23 -2.57 -11.42
CA LYS A 192 -12.41 -2.35 -9.99
C LYS A 192 -13.41 -1.24 -9.71
N LEU A 193 -13.30 -0.10 -10.37
CA LEU A 193 -14.23 1.01 -10.19
C LEU A 193 -15.64 0.65 -10.64
N CYS A 194 -15.80 -0.08 -11.74
CA CYS A 194 -17.09 -0.57 -12.19
C CYS A 194 -17.74 -1.54 -11.20
N ALA A 195 -16.94 -2.40 -10.57
CA ALA A 195 -17.41 -3.34 -9.55
C ALA A 195 -17.75 -2.68 -8.21
N GLU A 196 -17.09 -1.57 -7.87
CA GLU A 196 -17.21 -0.92 -6.56
C GLU A 196 -18.08 0.35 -6.58
N ASN A 197 -17.78 1.28 -7.48
CA ASN A 197 -18.50 2.55 -7.63
C ASN A 197 -18.23 3.18 -9.02
N LYS A 198 -18.97 2.71 -10.03
CA LYS A 198 -18.81 3.21 -11.41
C LYS A 198 -19.09 4.70 -11.57
N THR A 199 -19.94 5.25 -10.70
CA THR A 199 -20.41 6.64 -10.78
C THR A 199 -19.28 7.65 -10.62
N VAL A 200 -18.22 7.32 -9.86
CA VAL A 200 -17.04 8.20 -9.72
C VAL A 200 -16.34 8.37 -11.06
N LEU A 201 -16.18 7.29 -11.81
CA LEU A 201 -15.54 7.29 -13.12
C LEU A 201 -16.43 8.02 -14.15
N GLU A 202 -17.72 7.70 -14.19
CA GLU A 202 -18.72 8.35 -15.06
C GLU A 202 -18.78 9.87 -14.82
N SER A 203 -18.77 10.30 -13.55
CA SER A 203 -18.85 11.71 -13.17
C SER A 203 -17.55 12.46 -13.49
N LEU A 204 -16.39 11.85 -13.25
CA LEU A 204 -15.09 12.51 -13.48
C LEU A 204 -14.83 12.73 -14.98
N TYR A 205 -15.17 11.74 -15.81
CA TYR A 205 -14.89 11.78 -17.25
C TYR A 205 -16.09 12.21 -18.09
N HIS A 206 -17.26 12.44 -17.50
CA HIS A 206 -18.50 12.77 -18.21
C HIS A 206 -18.91 11.71 -19.24
N VAL A 207 -18.77 10.43 -18.86
CA VAL A 207 -19.09 9.27 -19.70
C VAL A 207 -20.17 8.41 -19.06
N THR A 208 -20.86 7.59 -19.86
CA THR A 208 -21.82 6.59 -19.38
C THR A 208 -21.29 5.19 -19.68
N ILE A 209 -21.12 4.37 -18.63
CA ILE A 209 -20.63 3.00 -18.76
C ILE A 209 -21.78 2.01 -18.49
N GLU A 210 -22.28 1.43 -19.56
CA GLU A 210 -23.34 0.43 -19.65
C GLU A 210 -22.85 -0.79 -20.44
N GLY A 211 -22.45 -1.84 -19.72
CA GLY A 211 -22.13 -3.14 -20.34
C GLY A 211 -20.89 -3.16 -21.23
N GLN A 212 -20.17 -2.04 -21.40
CA GLN A 212 -18.86 -2.03 -22.02
C GLN A 212 -17.85 -2.80 -21.17
N ASP A 213 -16.91 -3.46 -21.83
CA ASP A 213 -15.74 -3.97 -21.16
C ASP A 213 -14.79 -2.82 -20.77
N SER A 214 -13.76 -3.15 -20.01
CA SER A 214 -12.82 -2.17 -19.47
C SER A 214 -11.96 -1.50 -20.55
N TYR A 215 -11.79 -2.13 -21.71
CA TYR A 215 -11.07 -1.55 -22.84
C TYR A 215 -11.95 -0.54 -23.59
N ASP A 216 -13.20 -0.90 -23.88
CA ASP A 216 -14.19 0.00 -24.48
C ASP A 216 -14.41 1.27 -23.64
N ALA A 217 -14.39 1.15 -22.31
CA ALA A 217 -14.43 2.29 -21.40
C ALA A 217 -13.22 3.23 -21.57
N ILE A 218 -12.01 2.71 -21.84
CA ILE A 218 -10.83 3.53 -22.13
C ILE A 218 -11.04 4.33 -23.43
N LEU A 219 -11.60 3.69 -24.46
CA LEU A 219 -11.88 4.35 -25.73
C LEU A 219 -12.92 5.46 -25.56
N LEU A 220 -13.98 5.21 -24.78
CA LEU A 220 -15.01 6.18 -24.48
C LEU A 220 -14.44 7.40 -23.73
N ILE A 221 -13.63 7.16 -22.70
CA ILE A 221 -12.94 8.24 -21.96
C ILE A 221 -11.97 9.00 -22.89
N GLY A 222 -11.23 8.29 -23.73
CA GLY A 222 -10.31 8.89 -24.69
C GLY A 222 -11.03 9.81 -25.68
N LYS A 223 -12.20 9.40 -26.16
CA LYS A 223 -13.07 10.21 -27.02
C LYS A 223 -13.56 11.46 -26.32
N GLU A 224 -14.10 11.33 -25.10
CA GLU A 224 -14.63 12.46 -24.33
C GLU A 224 -13.53 13.46 -23.94
N CYS A 225 -12.33 12.97 -23.65
CA CYS A 225 -11.16 13.80 -23.39
C CYS A 225 -10.49 14.37 -24.66
N ASN A 226 -11.04 14.10 -25.85
CA ASN A 226 -10.49 14.49 -27.14
C ASN A 226 -9.02 14.06 -27.35
N PHE A 227 -8.67 12.87 -26.87
CA PHE A 227 -7.37 12.26 -27.06
C PHE A 227 -7.35 11.55 -28.41
N LEU A 228 -6.97 12.28 -29.45
CA LEU A 228 -6.95 11.81 -30.83
C LEU A 228 -5.53 11.74 -31.40
N LYS A 229 -5.25 10.69 -32.15
CA LYS A 229 -4.09 10.53 -33.04
C LYS A 229 -4.40 11.12 -34.43
N LYS A 230 -3.44 10.99 -35.35
CA LYS A 230 -3.66 11.35 -36.76
C LYS A 230 -4.86 10.57 -37.31
N LYS A 231 -5.61 11.19 -38.21
CA LYS A 231 -6.84 10.63 -38.84
C LYS A 231 -8.03 10.42 -37.90
N GLY A 232 -7.98 10.93 -36.66
CA GLY A 232 -9.12 10.89 -35.74
C GLY A 232 -9.27 9.59 -34.96
N GLU A 233 -8.27 8.69 -35.00
CA GLU A 233 -8.21 7.51 -34.14
C GLU A 233 -8.00 7.92 -32.67
N ILE A 234 -8.57 7.17 -31.72
CA ILE A 234 -8.40 7.47 -30.29
C ILE A 234 -6.96 7.15 -29.85
N ASP A 235 -6.38 8.03 -29.05
CA ASP A 235 -5.10 7.82 -28.38
C ASP A 235 -5.30 7.05 -27.06
N GLU A 236 -5.38 5.73 -27.19
CA GLU A 236 -5.65 4.79 -26.11
C GLU A 236 -4.61 4.86 -24.98
N GLU A 237 -3.32 4.99 -25.33
CA GLU A 237 -2.27 5.09 -24.33
C GLU A 237 -2.40 6.39 -23.53
N ARG A 238 -2.73 7.50 -24.19
CA ARG A 238 -2.96 8.77 -23.50
C ARG A 238 -4.17 8.72 -22.59
N ALA A 239 -5.25 8.06 -23.02
CA ALA A 239 -6.42 7.81 -22.18
C ALA A 239 -6.06 6.94 -20.96
N ALA A 240 -5.36 5.82 -21.17
CA ALA A 240 -4.89 4.95 -20.11
C ALA A 240 -4.00 5.68 -19.10
N MET A 241 -3.04 6.48 -19.56
CA MET A 241 -2.19 7.29 -18.69
C MET A 241 -2.99 8.32 -17.88
N ARG A 242 -4.01 8.94 -18.47
CA ARG A 242 -4.88 9.87 -17.76
C ARG A 242 -5.59 9.18 -16.60
N ILE A 243 -6.17 8.01 -16.85
CA ILE A 243 -6.86 7.21 -15.82
C ILE A 243 -5.92 6.81 -14.69
N ILE A 244 -4.73 6.30 -15.02
CA ILE A 244 -3.73 5.90 -14.02
C ILE A 244 -3.29 7.10 -13.17
N ASN A 245 -3.05 8.26 -13.80
CA ASN A 245 -2.62 9.45 -13.08
C ASN A 245 -3.71 10.01 -12.16
N ASP A 246 -4.96 10.04 -12.61
CA ASP A 246 -6.10 10.50 -11.80
C ASP A 246 -6.33 9.54 -10.62
N TRP A 247 -6.18 8.23 -10.86
CA TRP A 247 -6.17 7.21 -9.81
C TRP A 247 -5.06 7.46 -8.78
N GLN A 248 -3.81 7.63 -9.22
CA GLN A 248 -2.65 7.82 -8.35
C GLN A 248 -2.77 9.10 -7.51
N LYS A 249 -3.40 10.14 -8.05
CA LYS A 249 -3.72 11.39 -7.35
C LYS A 249 -4.88 11.29 -6.37
N GLY A 250 -5.62 10.18 -6.38
CA GLY A 250 -6.77 9.96 -5.52
C GLY A 250 -8.06 10.61 -6.01
N LEU A 251 -8.17 10.94 -7.29
CA LEU A 251 -9.38 11.54 -7.89
C LEU A 251 -10.47 10.51 -8.21
N LEU A 252 -10.07 9.23 -8.30
CA LEU A 252 -10.92 8.09 -8.62
C LEU A 252 -11.13 7.17 -7.40
N VAL A 253 -11.22 7.71 -6.19
CA VAL A 253 -11.33 6.91 -4.96
C VAL A 253 -12.42 7.44 -4.06
#